data_AF-A0A972NGC2-F1
#
_entry.id   AF-A0A972NGC2-F1
#
_cell.length_a   1.000
_cell.length_b   1.000
_cell.length_c   1.000
_cell.angle_alpha   90.00
_cell.angle_beta   90.00
_cell.angle_gamma   90.00
#
_symmetry.space_group_name_H-M   'P 1'
#
loop_
_entity.id
_entity.type
_entity.pdbx_description
1 polymer ?
#
loop_
_entity_poly.entity_id
_entity_poly.type
_entity_poly.pdbx_seq_one_letter_code
_entity_poly.pdbx_strand_id
1 'polypeptide(L)'
;MRARLALALLSFYLGIQVFYTFLVTPALFKLLGTETAGKVVARIFPVYFGLGALTGLLAFLLSRSKLARFCSFVLFAVMSAEAFYLEPLMSRLKLENYELFLKYHGLSAALNLAAMAAAFTAAAYLVLKGEE
;
A
#
# COMPACT_ATOMS: atom_id res chain seq x y z
N MET A 1 -14.93 6.00 19.84
CA MET A 1 -13.46 5.88 19.99
C MET A 1 -12.85 5.00 18.89
N ARG A 2 -13.29 3.74 18.71
CA ARG A 2 -12.73 2.81 17.70
C ARG A 2 -12.74 3.36 16.27
N ALA A 3 -13.86 3.93 15.82
CA ALA A 3 -13.99 4.60 14.52
C ALA A 3 -12.91 5.66 14.25
N ARG A 4 -12.64 6.50 15.26
CA ARG A 4 -11.67 7.61 15.16
C ARG A 4 -10.25 7.07 15.07
N LEU A 5 -9.95 5.96 15.75
CA LEU A 5 -8.67 5.27 15.63
C LEU A 5 -8.52 4.63 14.24
N ALA A 6 -9.54 3.95 13.74
CA ALA A 6 -9.53 3.39 12.38
C ALA A 6 -9.30 4.48 11.33
N LEU A 7 -10.02 5.60 11.45
CA LEU A 7 -9.83 6.77 10.59
C LEU A 7 -8.40 7.33 10.68
N ALA A 8 -7.88 7.55 11.90
CA ALA A 8 -6.52 8.07 12.08
C ALA A 8 -5.46 7.17 11.45
N LEU A 9 -5.59 5.85 11.62
CA LEU A 9 -4.69 4.86 11.02
C LEU A 9 -4.76 4.89 9.49
N LEU A 10 -5.96 4.86 8.92
CA LEU A 10 -6.19 4.91 7.47
C LEU A 10 -5.66 6.21 6.86
N SER A 11 -5.95 7.36 7.48
CA SER A 11 -5.47 8.67 7.01
C SER A 11 -3.95 8.78 7.10
N PHE A 12 -3.33 8.30 8.17
CA PHE A 12 -1.88 8.30 8.33
C PHE A 12 -1.20 7.47 7.23
N TYR A 13 -1.65 6.23 7.04
CA TYR A 13 -1.05 5.36 6.03
C TYR A 13 -1.34 5.84 4.60
N LEU A 14 -2.54 6.37 4.33
CA LEU A 14 -2.86 6.98 3.04
C LEU A 14 -1.90 8.15 2.72
N GLY A 15 -1.58 8.98 3.72
CA GLY A 15 -0.57 10.02 3.59
C GLY A 15 0.81 9.46 3.22
N ILE A 16 1.24 8.39 3.88
CA ILE A 16 2.48 7.66 3.54
C ILE A 16 2.42 7.14 2.10
N GLN A 17 1.33 6.50 1.68
CA GLN A 17 1.18 5.95 0.32
C GLN A 17 1.31 7.04 -0.74
N VAL A 18 0.56 8.13 -0.60
CA VAL A 18 0.56 9.24 -1.57
C VAL A 18 1.95 9.89 -1.62
N PHE A 19 2.53 10.21 -0.46
CA PHE A 19 3.85 10.82 -0.38
C PHE A 19 4.93 9.93 -0.99
N TYR A 20 4.95 8.65 -0.64
CA TYR A 20 5.97 7.73 -1.10
C TYR A 20 5.84 7.41 -2.60
N THR A 21 4.61 7.18 -3.07
CA THR A 21 4.33 6.76 -4.46
C THR A 21 4.57 7.91 -5.44
N PHE A 22 4.08 9.12 -5.14
CA PHE A 22 4.09 10.22 -6.12
C PHE A 22 5.22 11.23 -5.93
N LEU A 23 5.85 11.29 -4.74
CA LEU A 23 6.92 12.24 -4.47
C LEU A 23 8.26 11.53 -4.27
N VAL A 24 8.35 10.63 -3.29
CA VAL A 24 9.63 10.00 -2.92
C VAL A 24 10.15 9.10 -4.03
N THR A 25 9.34 8.17 -4.53
CA THR A 25 9.79 7.20 -5.54
C THR A 25 10.25 7.90 -6.82
N PRO A 26 9.47 8.82 -7.45
CA PRO A 26 9.94 9.53 -8.64
C PRO A 26 11.19 10.38 -8.38
N ALA A 27 11.29 11.03 -7.21
CA ALA A 27 12.48 11.80 -6.85
C ALA A 27 13.73 10.92 -6.73
N LEU A 28 13.62 9.74 -6.11
CA LEU A 28 14.73 8.79 -6.01
C LEU A 28 15.21 8.34 -7.39
N PHE A 29 14.29 7.94 -8.27
CA PHE A 29 14.65 7.50 -9.63
C PHE A 29 15.25 8.64 -10.46
N LYS A 30 14.78 9.88 -10.28
CA LYS A 30 15.34 11.06 -10.95
C LYS A 30 16.75 11.41 -10.47
N LEU A 31 17.02 11.30 -9.17
CA LEU A 31 18.29 11.76 -8.56
C LEU A 31 19.38 10.69 -8.56
N LEU A 32 19.03 9.42 -8.36
CA LEU A 32 20.00 8.34 -8.15
C LEU A 32 20.15 7.41 -9.36
N GLY A 33 19.30 7.55 -10.37
CA GLY A 33 19.22 6.62 -11.49
C GLY A 33 18.58 5.28 -11.10
N THR A 34 18.19 4.50 -12.12
CA THR A 34 17.36 3.30 -11.98
C THR A 34 17.97 2.22 -11.09
N GLU A 35 19.27 1.99 -11.18
CA GLU A 35 19.93 0.91 -10.42
C GLU A 35 19.97 1.22 -8.92
N THR A 36 20.51 2.39 -8.55
CA THR A 36 20.65 2.78 -7.14
C THR A 36 19.31 3.08 -6.50
N ALA A 37 18.40 3.79 -7.19
CA ALA A 37 17.03 4.01 -6.69
C ALA A 37 16.31 2.67 -6.46
N GLY A 38 16.46 1.73 -7.38
CA GLY A 38 15.90 0.38 -7.25
C GLY A 38 16.35 -0.36 -5.99
N LYS A 39 17.64 -0.28 -5.63
CA LYS A 39 18.18 -0.88 -4.39
C LYS A 39 17.62 -0.21 -3.13
N VAL A 40 17.45 1.11 -3.16
CA VAL A 40 16.89 1.88 -2.04
C VAL A 40 15.42 1.52 -1.83
N VAL A 41 14.59 1.58 -2.87
CA VAL A 41 13.15 1.29 -2.73
C VAL A 41 12.90 -0.16 -2.33
N ALA A 42 13.69 -1.12 -2.83
CA ALA A 42 13.60 -2.52 -2.43
C ALA A 42 13.84 -2.73 -0.93
N ARG A 43 14.68 -1.90 -0.29
CA ARG A 43 14.88 -1.94 1.16
C ARG A 43 13.75 -1.29 1.94
N ILE A 44 13.01 -0.36 1.35
CA ILE A 44 11.89 0.33 1.99
C ILE A 44 10.59 -0.48 1.85
N PHE A 45 10.40 -1.19 0.73
CA PHE A 45 9.18 -1.91 0.41
C PHE A 45 8.66 -2.86 1.52
N PRO A 46 9.49 -3.69 2.18
CA PRO A 46 8.99 -4.56 3.25
C PRO A 46 8.34 -3.78 4.40
N VAL A 47 8.89 -2.62 4.76
CA VAL A 47 8.33 -1.75 5.80
C VAL A 47 7.09 -1.04 5.29
N TYR A 48 7.14 -0.48 4.08
CA TYR A 48 6.02 0.21 3.45
C TYR A 48 4.78 -0.69 3.35
N PHE A 49 4.92 -1.86 2.72
CA PHE A 49 3.82 -2.81 2.56
C PHE A 49 3.41 -3.45 3.89
N GLY A 50 4.37 -3.75 4.78
CA GLY A 50 4.08 -4.29 6.11
C GLY A 50 3.25 -3.33 6.98
N LEU A 51 3.58 -2.04 6.98
CA LEU A 51 2.78 -1.00 7.65
C LEU A 51 1.37 -0.90 7.06
N GLY A 52 1.24 -1.03 5.74
CA GLY A 52 -0.05 -1.06 5.08
C GLY A 52 -0.91 -2.24 5.46
N ALA A 53 -0.32 -3.44 5.51
CA ALA A 53 -0.99 -4.65 5.93
C ALA A 53 -1.46 -4.52 7.38
N LEU A 54 -0.58 -4.10 8.30
CA LEU A 54 -0.93 -3.87 9.69
C LEU A 54 -2.06 -2.83 9.84
N THR A 55 -1.96 -1.73 9.11
CA THR A 55 -2.98 -0.67 9.11
C THR A 55 -4.33 -1.19 8.63
N GLY A 56 -4.37 -1.90 7.51
CA GLY A 56 -5.60 -2.50 6.97
C GLY A 56 -6.23 -3.51 7.94
N LEU A 57 -5.41 -4.36 8.58
CA LEU A 57 -5.89 -5.32 9.56
C LEU A 57 -6.51 -4.63 10.79
N LEU A 58 -5.81 -3.65 11.36
CA LEU A 58 -6.31 -2.91 12.52
C LEU A 58 -7.59 -2.13 12.17
N ALA A 59 -7.63 -1.46 11.02
CA ALA A 59 -8.81 -0.76 10.56
C ALA A 59 -10.01 -1.70 10.32
N PHE A 60 -9.77 -2.90 9.77
CA PHE A 60 -10.79 -3.93 9.61
C PHE A 60 -11.38 -4.39 10.94
N LEU A 61 -10.54 -4.58 11.96
CA LEU A 61 -10.97 -5.02 13.30
C LEU A 61 -11.67 -3.90 14.10
N LEU A 62 -11.29 -2.65 13.85
CA LEU A 62 -11.83 -1.49 14.57
C LEU A 62 -13.12 -0.94 13.97
N SER A 63 -13.36 -1.16 12.68
CA SER A 63 -14.54 -0.66 11.98
C SER A 63 -15.74 -1.60 12.11
N ARG A 64 -16.97 -1.05 12.18
CA ARG A 64 -18.24 -1.80 12.19
C ARG A 64 -18.98 -1.72 10.86
N SER A 65 -18.84 -0.61 10.14
CA SER A 65 -19.45 -0.46 8.82
C SER A 65 -18.95 -1.53 7.84
N LYS A 66 -19.88 -2.19 7.14
CA LYS A 66 -19.56 -3.22 6.15
C LYS A 66 -18.63 -2.68 5.06
N LEU A 67 -18.85 -1.44 4.60
CA LEU A 67 -18.03 -0.83 3.56
C LEU A 67 -16.62 -0.52 4.07
N ALA A 68 -16.50 0.14 5.23
CA ALA A 68 -15.20 0.46 5.81
C ALA A 68 -14.38 -0.81 6.10
N ARG A 69 -15.04 -1.86 6.61
CA ARG A 69 -14.42 -3.17 6.81
C ARG A 69 -13.96 -3.79 5.49
N PHE A 70 -14.83 -3.85 4.48
CA PHE A 70 -14.46 -4.41 3.17
C PHE A 70 -13.26 -3.70 2.57
N CYS A 71 -13.27 -2.36 2.52
CA CYS A 71 -12.16 -1.57 2.00
C CYS A 71 -10.87 -1.76 2.82
N SER A 72 -10.97 -1.82 4.16
CA SER A 72 -9.81 -2.09 5.03
C SER A 72 -9.24 -3.50 4.83
N PHE A 73 -10.10 -4.48 4.55
CA PHE A 73 -9.70 -5.84 4.20
C PHE A 73 -8.99 -5.89 2.84
N VAL A 74 -9.50 -5.16 1.83
CA VAL A 74 -8.81 -5.03 0.54
C VAL A 74 -7.42 -4.44 0.73
N LEU A 75 -7.29 -3.36 1.51
CA LEU A 75 -6.00 -2.77 1.87
C LEU A 75 -5.07 -3.82 2.50
N PHE A 76 -5.55 -4.55 3.52
CA PHE A 76 -4.77 -5.61 4.17
C PHE A 76 -4.32 -6.70 3.21
N ALA A 77 -5.23 -7.24 2.40
CA ALA A 77 -4.97 -8.35 1.50
C ALA A 77 -3.95 -7.95 0.42
N VAL A 78 -4.12 -6.78 -0.20
CA VAL A 78 -3.22 -6.30 -1.24
C VAL A 78 -1.84 -6.01 -0.66
N MET A 79 -1.74 -5.27 0.46
CA MET A 79 -0.45 -4.94 1.06
C MET A 79 0.28 -6.18 1.57
N SER A 80 -0.45 -7.21 2.03
CA SER A 80 0.15 -8.50 2.39
C SER A 80 0.66 -9.25 1.16
N ALA A 81 -0.10 -9.25 0.07
CA ALA A 81 0.34 -9.86 -1.19
C ALA A 81 1.58 -9.16 -1.76
N GLU A 82 1.65 -7.83 -1.67
CA GLU A 82 2.84 -7.04 -2.03
C GLU A 82 4.05 -7.46 -1.17
N ALA A 83 3.89 -7.48 0.15
CA ALA A 83 4.97 -7.76 1.09
C ALA A 83 5.52 -9.18 1.01
N PHE A 84 4.64 -10.18 0.89
CA PHE A 84 5.02 -11.59 1.08
C PHE A 84 5.09 -12.39 -0.22
N TYR A 85 4.57 -11.86 -1.33
CA TYR A 85 4.55 -12.59 -2.60
C TYR A 85 5.13 -11.78 -3.76
N LEU A 86 4.58 -10.59 -4.05
CA LEU A 86 4.99 -9.83 -5.23
C LEU A 86 6.40 -9.27 -5.12
N GLU A 87 6.79 -8.70 -3.97
CA GLU A 87 8.15 -8.17 -3.80
C GLU A 87 9.22 -9.27 -3.94
N PRO A 88 9.14 -10.42 -3.23
CA PRO A 88 10.10 -11.49 -3.40
C PRO A 88 10.15 -12.03 -4.84
N LEU A 89 8.98 -12.16 -5.49
CA LEU A 89 8.87 -12.60 -6.88
C LEU A 89 9.56 -11.62 -7.82
N MET A 90 9.27 -10.32 -7.71
CA MET A 90 9.87 -9.29 -8.55
C MET A 90 11.39 -9.19 -8.34
N SER A 91 11.86 -9.30 -7.11
CA SER A 91 13.30 -9.29 -6.79
C SER A 91 14.04 -10.45 -7.46
N ARG A 92 13.43 -11.65 -7.56
CA ARG A 92 13.96 -12.78 -8.33
C ARG A 92 13.89 -12.55 -9.84
N LEU A 93 12.72 -12.16 -10.35
CA LEU A 93 12.49 -11.96 -11.79
C LEU A 93 13.38 -10.87 -12.37
N LYS A 94 13.75 -9.85 -11.59
CA LYS A 94 14.67 -8.81 -12.05
C LYS A 94 16.02 -9.36 -12.52
N LEU A 95 16.46 -10.49 -11.95
CA LEU A 95 17.69 -11.18 -12.32
C LEU A 95 17.45 -12.29 -13.35
N GLU A 96 16.34 -13.02 -13.23
CA GLU A 96 16.05 -14.22 -14.03
C GLU A 96 15.32 -13.91 -15.36
N ASN A 97 14.36 -12.97 -15.36
CA ASN A 97 13.52 -12.64 -16.51
C ASN A 97 12.98 -11.20 -16.41
N TYR A 98 13.68 -10.28 -17.08
CA TYR A 98 13.37 -8.85 -16.99
C TYR A 98 12.02 -8.47 -17.61
N GLU A 99 11.58 -9.14 -18.67
CA GLU A 99 10.27 -8.87 -19.29
C GLU A 99 9.13 -9.20 -18.32
N LEU A 100 9.23 -10.36 -17.67
CA LEU A 100 8.24 -10.76 -16.67
C LEU A 100 8.30 -9.85 -15.42
N PHE A 101 9.49 -9.42 -15.02
CA PHE A 101 9.66 -8.38 -13.99
C PHE A 101 8.87 -7.11 -14.33
N LEU A 102 8.97 -6.57 -15.55
CA LEU A 102 8.23 -5.37 -15.94
C LEU A 102 6.71 -5.56 -15.85
N LYS A 103 6.21 -6.73 -16.24
CA LYS A 103 4.79 -7.07 -16.13
C LYS A 103 4.31 -7.07 -14.67
N TYR A 104 5.06 -7.74 -13.78
CA TYR A 104 4.70 -7.78 -12.35
C TYR A 104 4.93 -6.43 -11.64
N HIS A 105 5.90 -5.64 -12.08
CA HIS A 105 6.11 -4.27 -11.60
C HIS A 105 4.90 -3.38 -11.92
N GLY A 106 4.40 -3.45 -13.16
CA GLY A 106 3.17 -2.74 -13.56
C GLY A 106 1.94 -3.22 -12.79
N LEU A 107 1.81 -4.53 -12.56
CA LEU A 107 0.73 -5.11 -11.74
C LEU A 107 0.79 -4.62 -10.29
N SER A 108 1.97 -4.63 -9.67
CA SER A 108 2.19 -4.13 -8.30
C SER A 108 1.82 -2.65 -8.20
N ALA A 109 2.23 -1.82 -9.17
CA ALA A 109 1.83 -0.42 -9.21
C ALA A 109 0.31 -0.23 -9.27
N ALA A 110 -0.38 -1.01 -10.11
CA ALA A 110 -1.84 -0.97 -10.20
C ALA A 110 -2.54 -1.43 -8.92
N LEU A 111 -2.03 -2.49 -8.28
CA LEU A 111 -2.55 -3.00 -7.01
C LEU A 111 -2.34 -1.99 -5.86
N ASN A 112 -1.18 -1.35 -5.79
CA ASN A 112 -0.93 -0.29 -4.82
C ASN A 112 -1.92 0.89 -4.99
N LEU A 113 -2.23 1.29 -6.22
CA LEU A 113 -3.26 2.32 -6.49
C LEU A 113 -4.66 1.86 -6.07
N ALA A 114 -5.03 0.60 -6.32
CA ALA A 114 -6.32 0.05 -5.90
C ALA A 114 -6.44 0.01 -4.37
N ALA A 115 -5.38 -0.37 -3.66
CA ALA A 115 -5.32 -0.35 -2.21
C ALA A 115 -5.41 1.09 -1.66
N MET A 116 -4.77 2.05 -2.32
CA MET A 116 -4.87 3.47 -1.98
C MET A 116 -6.30 3.99 -2.13
N ALA A 117 -6.99 3.63 -3.22
CA ALA A 117 -8.40 3.97 -3.43
C ALA A 117 -9.29 3.34 -2.34
N ALA A 118 -9.02 2.09 -1.94
CA ALA A 118 -9.74 1.43 -0.85
C ALA A 118 -9.51 2.15 0.49
N ALA A 119 -8.27 2.51 0.82
CA ALA A 119 -7.94 3.26 2.03
C ALA A 119 -8.63 4.63 2.07
N PHE A 120 -8.60 5.37 0.96
CA PHE A 120 -9.31 6.65 0.82
C PHE A 120 -10.82 6.48 0.99
N THR A 121 -11.42 5.48 0.34
CA THR A 121 -12.87 5.21 0.42
C THR A 121 -13.29 4.91 1.85
N ALA A 122 -12.53 4.06 2.56
CA ALA A 122 -12.80 3.76 3.96
C ALA A 122 -12.70 5.00 4.86
N ALA A 123 -11.63 5.79 4.71
CA ALA A 123 -11.42 7.01 5.47
C ALA A 123 -12.52 8.05 5.20
N ALA A 124 -12.83 8.31 3.93
CA ALA A 124 -13.88 9.25 3.52
C ALA A 124 -15.26 8.83 4.05
N TYR A 125 -15.58 7.54 3.98
CA TYR A 125 -16.82 7.02 4.54
C TYR A 125 -16.91 7.24 6.05
N LEU A 126 -15.86 6.92 6.79
CA LEU A 126 -15.81 7.12 8.25
C LEU A 126 -15.90 8.59 8.65
N VAL A 127 -15.42 9.52 7.81
CA VAL A 127 -15.60 10.97 8.01
C VAL A 127 -17.05 11.40 7.77
N LEU A 128 -17.66 10.95 6.68
CA LEU A 128 -18.97 11.44 6.24
C LEU A 128 -20.15 10.81 6.98
N LYS A 129 -20.06 9.51 7.28
CA LYS A 129 -21.17 8.73 7.85
C LYS A 129 -20.90 8.23 9.26
N GLY A 130 -19.64 8.18 9.69
CA GLY A 130 -19.28 7.57 10.96
C GLY A 130 -19.47 6.04 10.97
N GLU A 131 -19.65 5.47 12.16
CA GLU A 131 -20.05 4.08 12.33
C GLU A 131 -21.56 4.06 12.61
N GLU A 132 -22.36 3.69 11.61
CA GLU A 132 -23.74 3.25 11.83
C GLU A 132 -23.75 1.88 12.55
#